data_AF-A0A817SZP6-F1
#
_entry.id   AF-A0A817SZP6-F1
#
_cell.length_a   1.000
_cell.length_b   1.000
_cell.length_c   1.000
_cell.angle_alpha   90.00
_cell.angle_beta   90.00
_cell.angle_gamma   90.00
#
_symmetry.space_group_name_H-M   'P 1'
#
loop_
_entity.id
_entity.type
_entity.pdbx_description
1 polymer ?
#
loop_
_entity_poly.entity_id
_entity_poly.type
_entity_poly.pdbx_seq_one_letter_code
_entity_poly.pdbx_strand_id
1 'polypeptide(L)'
;MTVQYVDAWFVTSTCIFSCGLTTMDFAKLSRATQIILMGFTFVSGITISTLPALVIKTQTHKSPQGTTVDDDHDETHDENNEELPISNFREQRNLPEHVRAQLASLPTPAKLRYRAYIMCILLILGTCFTIYTSAYFAIGGRIHRRYKPEDLLQGNTSVNPWYVSFIVTVTGFNQNGLSPFSDGHSRFVNDVYLNVFVML
;
A
#
# COMPACT_ATOMS: atom_id res chain seq x y z
N MET A 1 13.87 30.71 0.83
CA MET A 1 14.51 29.66 0.01
C MET A 1 13.77 29.62 -1.32
N THR A 2 14.47 29.78 -2.44
CA THR A 2 13.89 29.62 -3.78
C THR A 2 13.96 28.15 -4.18
N VAL A 3 12.81 27.51 -4.35
CA VAL A 3 12.71 26.12 -4.81
C VAL A 3 12.79 26.12 -6.33
N GLN A 4 13.77 25.42 -6.90
CA GLN A 4 13.84 25.26 -8.35
C GLN A 4 12.76 24.28 -8.82
N TYR A 5 12.21 24.52 -10.01
CA TYR A 5 11.16 23.66 -10.58
C TYR A 5 11.59 22.19 -10.69
N VAL A 6 12.85 21.97 -11.11
CA VAL A 6 13.43 20.63 -11.25
C VAL A 6 13.49 19.91 -9.90
N ASP A 7 13.88 20.60 -8.83
CA ASP A 7 13.93 20.03 -7.48
C ASP A 7 12.54 19.69 -6.94
N ALA A 8 11.55 20.58 -7.17
CA ALA A 8 10.17 20.33 -6.76
C ALA A 8 9.61 19.09 -7.47
N TRP A 9 9.84 18.97 -8.78
CA TRP A 9 9.43 17.81 -9.56
C TRP A 9 10.11 16.54 -9.07
N PHE A 10 11.43 16.59 -8.84
CA PHE A 10 12.23 15.45 -8.39
C PHE A 10 11.76 14.95 -7.02
N VAL A 11 11.64 15.84 -6.03
CA VAL A 11 11.18 15.48 -4.67
C VAL A 11 9.77 14.91 -4.69
N THR A 12 8.86 15.51 -5.48
CA THR A 12 7.49 15.00 -5.62
C THR A 12 7.47 13.61 -6.24
N SER A 13 8.27 13.38 -7.29
CA SER A 13 8.40 12.08 -7.94
C SER A 13 8.96 11.03 -6.98
N THR A 14 10.00 11.36 -6.21
CA THR A 14 10.51 10.47 -5.15
C THR A 14 9.44 10.09 -4.14
N CYS A 15 8.60 11.05 -3.72
CA CYS A 15 7.51 10.79 -2.76
C CYS A 15 6.50 9.79 -3.34
N ILE A 16 6.15 9.97 -4.62
CA ILE A 16 5.20 9.10 -5.33
C ILE A 16 5.80 7.73 -5.61
N PHE A 17 7.08 7.61 -5.97
CA PHE A 17 7.69 6.31 -6.31
C PHE A 17 8.36 5.62 -5.12
N SER A 18 8.30 6.20 -3.93
CA SER A 18 8.96 5.67 -2.72
C SER A 18 10.46 5.44 -2.86
N CYS A 19 11.17 6.32 -3.57
CA CYS A 19 12.61 6.16 -3.81
C CYS A 19 13.50 6.70 -2.67
N GLY A 20 12.95 7.55 -1.81
CA GLY A 20 13.66 8.25 -0.73
C GLY A 20 14.86 9.12 -1.09
N LEU A 21 15.03 9.47 -2.36
CA LEU A 21 16.06 10.41 -2.82
C LEU A 21 15.56 11.86 -2.76
N THR A 22 16.25 12.71 -2.01
CA THR A 22 15.89 14.12 -1.88
C THR A 22 17.02 15.02 -2.36
N THR A 23 16.73 15.96 -3.28
CA THR A 23 17.65 17.08 -3.56
C THR A 23 17.51 18.23 -2.58
N MET A 24 16.39 18.26 -1.83
CA MET A 24 16.12 19.26 -0.81
C MET A 24 15.82 18.58 0.53
N ASP A 25 16.39 19.12 1.60
CA ASP A 25 16.10 18.68 2.96
C ASP A 25 14.63 18.92 3.30
N PHE A 26 13.88 17.82 3.50
CA PHE A 26 12.46 17.83 3.81
C PHE A 26 12.16 18.73 5.03
N ALA A 27 13.05 18.72 6.03
CA ALA A 27 12.88 19.48 7.25
C ALA A 27 12.93 21.01 7.03
N LYS A 28 13.52 21.48 5.93
CA LYS A 28 13.61 22.91 5.58
C LYS A 28 12.42 23.40 4.75
N LEU A 29 11.58 22.49 4.27
CA LEU A 29 10.37 22.84 3.51
C LEU A 29 9.31 23.49 4.43
N SER A 30 8.36 24.20 3.81
CA SER A 30 7.20 24.71 4.54
C SER A 30 6.34 23.56 5.06
N ARG A 31 5.67 23.75 6.21
CA ARG A 31 4.74 22.76 6.77
C ARG A 31 3.64 22.35 5.78
N ALA A 32 3.12 23.30 5.01
CA ALA A 32 2.11 23.03 4.00
C ALA A 32 2.66 22.09 2.91
N THR A 33 3.88 22.35 2.43
CA THR A 33 4.56 21.48 1.45
C THR A 33 4.80 20.09 2.01
N GLN A 34 5.28 19.98 3.26
CA GLN A 34 5.50 18.69 3.92
C GLN A 34 4.20 17.89 4.02
N ILE A 35 3.08 18.53 4.40
CA ILE A 35 1.77 17.85 4.46
C ILE A 35 1.35 17.32 3.08
N ILE A 36 1.54 18.10 2.02
CA ILE A 36 1.20 17.67 0.65
C ILE A 36 2.08 16.47 0.23
N LEU A 37 3.39 16.54 0.46
CA LEU A 37 4.32 15.44 0.14
C LEU A 37 4.02 14.18 0.95
N MET A 38 3.61 14.32 2.22
CA MET A 38 3.14 13.20 3.03
C MET A 38 1.85 12.60 2.49
N GLY A 39 0.93 13.43 1.96
CA GLY A 39 -0.25 12.96 1.26
C GLY A 39 0.11 12.10 0.04
N PHE A 40 1.05 12.56 -0.79
CA PHE A 40 1.52 11.77 -1.94
C PHE A 40 2.20 10.46 -1.52
N THR A 41 3.04 10.51 -0.48
CA THR A 41 3.73 9.32 0.05
C THR A 41 2.73 8.31 0.64
N PHE A 42 1.70 8.78 1.33
CA PHE A 42 0.67 7.90 1.88
C PHE A 42 -0.14 7.20 0.78
N VAL A 43 -0.46 7.92 -0.30
CA VAL A 43 -1.15 7.35 -1.44
C VAL A 43 -0.23 6.36 -2.18
N SER A 44 1.07 6.62 -2.29
CA SER A 44 1.95 5.77 -3.12
C SER A 44 2.00 4.31 -2.68
N GLY A 45 2.29 4.03 -1.40
CA GLY A 45 2.54 2.65 -0.98
C GLY A 45 1.32 1.75 -0.92
N ILE A 46 0.12 2.31 -1.07
CA ILE A 46 -1.13 1.52 -1.21
C ILE A 46 -1.56 1.41 -2.67
N THR A 47 -1.24 2.42 -3.52
CA THR A 47 -2.09 2.73 -4.69
C THR A 47 -1.41 2.56 -6.04
N ILE A 48 -0.09 2.42 -6.15
CA ILE A 48 0.55 2.52 -7.49
C ILE A 48 0.63 1.20 -8.25
N SER A 49 0.78 0.05 -7.57
CA SER A 49 0.87 -1.26 -8.24
C SER A 49 -0.31 -2.17 -7.93
N THR A 50 -0.68 -2.31 -6.66
CA THR A 50 -1.61 -3.35 -6.22
C THR A 50 -3.08 -3.00 -6.51
N LEU A 51 -3.50 -1.75 -6.23
CA LEU A 51 -4.88 -1.33 -6.45
C LEU A 51 -5.27 -1.25 -7.93
N PRO A 52 -4.48 -0.64 -8.84
CA PRO A 52 -4.83 -0.59 -10.26
C PRO A 52 -4.87 -1.98 -10.88
N ALA A 53 -3.93 -2.87 -10.54
CA ALA A 53 -3.93 -4.24 -11.02
C ALA A 53 -5.19 -5.00 -10.58
N LEU A 54 -5.60 -4.86 -9.32
CA LEU A 54 -6.83 -5.48 -8.81
C LEU A 54 -8.10 -4.86 -9.43
N VAL A 55 -8.12 -3.54 -9.64
CA VAL A 55 -9.26 -2.85 -10.28
C VAL A 55 -9.39 -3.25 -11.74
N ILE A 56 -8.29 -3.26 -12.51
CA ILE A 56 -8.26 -3.73 -13.90
C ILE A 56 -8.73 -5.18 -13.95
N LYS A 57 -8.17 -6.07 -13.12
CA LYS A 57 -8.58 -7.50 -13.08
C LYS A 57 -10.06 -7.66 -12.72
N THR A 58 -10.58 -6.81 -11.83
CA THR A 58 -12.00 -6.79 -11.45
C THR A 58 -12.91 -6.28 -12.59
N GLN A 59 -12.46 -5.29 -13.37
CA GLN A 59 -13.22 -4.71 -14.49
C GLN A 59 -13.16 -5.59 -15.75
N THR A 60 -12.00 -6.16 -16.08
CA THR A 60 -11.83 -7.08 -17.21
C THR A 60 -12.72 -8.31 -17.07
N HIS A 61 -12.88 -8.86 -15.87
CA HIS A 61 -13.83 -9.96 -15.61
C HIS A 61 -15.32 -9.57 -15.73
N LYS A 62 -15.65 -8.28 -15.66
CA LYS A 62 -17.02 -7.79 -15.84
C LYS A 62 -17.37 -7.61 -17.33
N SER A 63 -16.36 -7.57 -18.21
CA SER A 63 -16.54 -7.52 -19.66
C SER A 63 -16.62 -8.94 -20.22
N PRO A 64 -17.71 -9.35 -20.89
CA PRO A 64 -17.84 -10.67 -21.51
C PRO A 64 -17.09 -10.78 -22.86
N GLN A 65 -16.10 -9.93 -23.12
CA GLN A 65 -15.27 -9.97 -24.33
C GLN A 65 -13.91 -10.54 -23.96
N GLY A 66 -13.66 -11.76 -24.46
CA GLY A 66 -12.47 -12.57 -24.21
C GLY A 66 -11.18 -11.93 -24.70
N THR A 67 -10.62 -11.03 -23.89
CA THR A 67 -9.20 -10.73 -23.92
C THR A 67 -8.60 -11.25 -22.61
N THR A 68 -8.14 -12.49 -22.67
CA THR A 68 -7.20 -13.11 -21.75
C THR A 68 -5.92 -12.27 -21.75
N VAL A 69 -5.75 -11.42 -20.74
CA VAL A 69 -4.51 -10.66 -20.47
C VAL A 69 -3.67 -11.36 -19.38
N ASP A 70 -4.06 -12.58 -18.98
CA ASP A 70 -3.21 -13.51 -18.21
C ASP A 70 -2.53 -14.46 -19.21
N ASP A 71 -1.69 -13.93 -20.10
CA ASP A 71 -0.81 -14.73 -20.98
C ASP A 71 0.63 -14.57 -20.48
N ASP A 72 0.87 -15.07 -19.27
CA ASP A 72 2.22 -15.42 -18.84
C ASP A 72 2.58 -16.69 -19.63
N HIS A 73 3.38 -16.50 -20.69
CA HIS A 73 3.94 -17.53 -21.57
C HIS A 73 4.19 -18.89 -20.87
N ASP A 74 3.30 -19.85 -21.13
CA ASP A 74 3.64 -21.27 -21.24
C ASP A 74 3.27 -21.70 -22.67
N GLU A 75 4.16 -21.38 -23.62
CA GLU A 75 4.11 -21.98 -24.95
C GLU A 75 4.40 -23.48 -24.84
N THR A 76 3.36 -24.28 -24.75
CA THR A 76 3.32 -25.57 -25.44
C THR A 76 1.90 -25.86 -25.91
N HIS A 77 1.74 -25.78 -27.23
CA HIS A 77 0.69 -26.38 -28.04
C HIS A 77 -0.25 -27.36 -27.30
N ASP A 78 -1.50 -26.97 -27.10
CA ASP A 78 -2.64 -27.79 -27.54
C ASP A 78 -3.94 -26.97 -27.53
N GLU A 79 -4.44 -26.70 -28.74
CA GLU A 79 -5.80 -26.26 -28.99
C GLU A 79 -6.77 -27.36 -28.53
N ASN A 80 -7.20 -27.37 -27.27
CA ASN A 80 -8.50 -27.91 -26.83
C ASN A 80 -8.67 -27.77 -25.30
N ASN A 81 -9.56 -26.87 -24.89
CA ASN A 81 -10.32 -26.96 -23.63
C ASN A 81 -9.53 -27.16 -22.33
N GLU A 82 -8.86 -26.12 -21.83
CA GLU A 82 -8.55 -26.03 -20.39
C GLU A 82 -9.76 -25.50 -19.60
N GLU A 83 -10.84 -26.30 -19.60
CA GLU A 83 -11.61 -26.41 -18.37
C GLU A 83 -10.66 -27.03 -17.33
N LEU A 84 -10.56 -26.41 -16.15
CA LEU A 84 -10.00 -27.07 -14.97
C LEU A 84 -10.50 -28.53 -14.94
N PRO A 85 -9.68 -29.53 -14.54
CA PRO A 85 -10.05 -30.94 -14.51
C PRO A 85 -11.07 -31.19 -13.40
N ILE A 86 -12.24 -30.57 -13.51
CA ILE A 86 -13.40 -30.75 -12.66
C ILE A 86 -14.21 -31.80 -13.37
N SER A 87 -13.93 -33.04 -13.02
CA SER A 87 -14.82 -34.19 -13.15
C SER A 87 -15.30 -34.50 -14.57
N ASN A 88 -14.80 -35.61 -15.09
CA ASN A 88 -15.55 -36.54 -15.92
C ASN A 88 -17.05 -36.18 -16.07
N PHE A 89 -17.43 -35.53 -17.17
CA PHE A 89 -18.83 -35.30 -17.57
C PHE A 89 -19.67 -36.59 -17.59
N ARG A 90 -19.02 -37.75 -17.52
CA ARG A 90 -19.62 -39.08 -17.40
C ARG A 90 -20.15 -39.39 -15.98
N GLU A 91 -19.59 -38.82 -14.92
CA GLU A 91 -20.07 -38.99 -13.52
C GLU A 91 -21.25 -38.07 -13.18
N GLN A 92 -21.35 -36.90 -13.83
CA GLN A 92 -22.49 -36.00 -13.64
C GLN A 92 -23.84 -36.61 -14.05
N ARG A 93 -23.88 -37.63 -14.90
CA ARG A 93 -25.13 -38.28 -15.34
C ARG A 93 -25.84 -39.08 -14.24
N ASN A 94 -25.13 -39.53 -13.21
CA ASN A 94 -25.69 -40.35 -12.12
C ASN A 94 -25.80 -39.62 -10.77
N LEU A 95 -25.58 -38.30 -10.73
CA LEU A 95 -25.75 -37.55 -9.49
C LEU A 95 -27.25 -37.47 -9.11
N PRO A 96 -27.62 -37.79 -7.85
CA PRO A 96 -28.98 -37.61 -7.36
C PRO A 96 -29.49 -36.17 -7.57
N GLU A 97 -30.78 -36.00 -7.89
CA GLU A 97 -31.36 -34.69 -8.20
C GLU A 97 -31.11 -33.63 -7.11
N HIS A 98 -31.11 -34.04 -5.84
CA HIS A 98 -30.84 -33.13 -4.72
C HIS A 98 -29.40 -32.56 -4.76
N VAL A 99 -28.43 -33.33 -5.25
CA VAL A 99 -27.02 -32.90 -5.38
C VAL A 99 -26.86 -32.00 -6.61
N ARG A 100 -27.56 -32.28 -7.72
CA ARG A 100 -27.58 -31.39 -8.89
C ARG A 100 -28.23 -30.04 -8.57
N ALA A 101 -29.34 -30.04 -7.85
CA ALA A 101 -29.99 -28.81 -7.40
C ALA A 101 -29.07 -28.00 -6.47
N GLN A 102 -28.34 -28.67 -5.56
CA GLN A 102 -27.32 -28.02 -4.74
C GLN A 102 -26.16 -27.47 -5.57
N LEU A 103 -25.62 -28.21 -6.54
CA LEU A 103 -24.54 -27.71 -7.40
C LEU A 103 -24.99 -26.52 -8.26
N ALA A 104 -26.20 -26.56 -8.80
CA ALA A 104 -26.78 -25.45 -9.57
C ALA A 104 -27.05 -24.21 -8.69
N SER A 105 -27.23 -24.40 -7.38
CA SER A 105 -27.36 -23.30 -6.42
C SER A 105 -26.02 -22.64 -6.05
N LEU A 106 -24.89 -23.29 -6.36
CA LEU A 106 -23.58 -22.73 -6.07
C LEU A 106 -23.25 -21.56 -7.02
N PRO A 107 -22.60 -20.50 -6.52
CA PRO A 107 -22.16 -19.40 -7.36
C PRO A 107 -21.12 -19.87 -8.37
N THR A 108 -21.21 -19.35 -9.60
CA THR A 108 -20.26 -19.68 -10.67
C THR A 108 -18.82 -19.26 -10.28
N PRO A 109 -17.79 -19.95 -10.77
CA PRO A 109 -16.38 -19.63 -10.48
C PRO A 109 -16.02 -18.16 -10.75
N ALA A 110 -16.57 -17.57 -11.81
CA ALA A 110 -16.37 -16.15 -12.13
C ALA A 110 -16.93 -15.21 -11.05
N LYS A 111 -18.11 -15.52 -10.47
CA LYS A 111 -18.70 -14.76 -9.36
C LYS A 111 -17.87 -14.90 -8.08
N LEU A 112 -17.29 -16.07 -7.83
CA LEU A 112 -16.39 -16.32 -6.70
C LEU A 112 -15.08 -15.52 -6.85
N ARG A 113 -14.45 -15.52 -8.03
CA ARG A 113 -13.23 -14.72 -8.30
C ARG A 113 -13.47 -13.22 -8.15
N TYR A 114 -14.57 -12.71 -8.71
CA TYR A 114 -14.95 -11.30 -8.54
C TYR A 114 -15.13 -10.90 -7.07
N ARG A 115 -15.84 -11.73 -6.29
CA ARG A 115 -15.99 -11.52 -4.84
C ARG A 115 -14.64 -11.58 -4.12
N ALA A 116 -13.76 -12.49 -4.50
CA ALA A 116 -12.42 -12.60 -3.94
C ALA A 116 -11.59 -11.33 -4.19
N TYR A 117 -11.61 -10.76 -5.41
CA TYR A 117 -10.87 -9.51 -5.69
C TYR A 117 -11.37 -8.33 -4.87
N ILE A 118 -12.69 -8.16 -4.74
CA ILE A 118 -13.26 -7.11 -3.88
C ILE A 118 -12.84 -7.32 -2.43
N MET A 119 -12.93 -8.55 -1.92
CA MET A 119 -12.49 -8.87 -0.57
C MET A 119 -10.99 -8.60 -0.37
N CYS A 120 -10.15 -8.92 -1.35
CA CYS A 120 -8.72 -8.61 -1.31
C CYS A 120 -8.47 -7.09 -1.26
N ILE A 121 -9.16 -6.29 -2.09
CA ILE A 121 -9.05 -4.83 -2.06
C ILE A 121 -9.42 -4.29 -0.67
N LEU A 122 -10.57 -4.71 -0.13
CA LEU A 122 -11.03 -4.26 1.19
C LEU A 122 -10.09 -4.72 2.31
N LEU A 123 -9.59 -5.94 2.24
CA LEU A 123 -8.67 -6.50 3.22
C LEU A 123 -7.32 -5.77 3.19
N ILE A 124 -6.77 -5.47 2.01
CA ILE A 124 -5.53 -4.70 1.87
C ILE A 124 -5.72 -3.30 2.45
N LEU A 125 -6.75 -2.57 2.01
CA LEU A 125 -7.05 -1.23 2.51
C LEU A 125 -7.26 -1.21 4.03
N GLY A 126 -8.05 -2.15 4.55
CA GLY A 126 -8.33 -2.26 5.98
C GLY A 126 -7.09 -2.62 6.80
N THR A 127 -6.26 -3.54 6.31
CA THR A 127 -5.02 -3.94 6.97
C THR A 127 -4.02 -2.79 6.98
N CYS A 128 -3.80 -2.12 5.84
CA CYS A 128 -2.95 -0.93 5.76
C CYS A 128 -3.44 0.14 6.74
N PHE A 129 -4.73 0.50 6.69
CA PHE A 129 -5.31 1.51 7.60
C PHE A 129 -5.09 1.15 9.08
N THR A 130 -5.29 -0.12 9.44
CA THR A 130 -5.08 -0.62 10.80
C THR A 130 -3.62 -0.49 11.22
N ILE A 131 -2.68 -0.90 10.35
CA ILE A 131 -1.24 -0.81 10.61
C ILE A 131 -0.83 0.66 10.77
N TYR A 132 -1.16 1.54 9.81
CA TYR A 132 -0.89 2.97 9.88
C TYR A 132 -1.40 3.61 11.17
N THR A 133 -2.66 3.33 11.52
CA THR A 133 -3.28 3.91 12.72
C THR A 133 -2.61 3.40 13.99
N SER A 134 -2.34 2.10 14.08
CA SER A 134 -1.68 1.49 15.25
C SER A 134 -0.25 2.01 15.44
N ALA A 135 0.53 2.10 14.37
CA ALA A 135 1.89 2.63 14.38
C ALA A 135 1.91 4.12 14.74
N TYR A 136 0.99 4.91 14.16
CA TYR A 136 0.85 6.33 14.47
C TYR A 136 0.60 6.57 15.98
N PHE A 137 -0.28 5.79 16.59
CA PHE A 137 -0.56 5.90 18.02
C PHE A 137 0.60 5.39 18.89
N ALA A 138 1.24 4.28 18.49
CA ALA A 138 2.37 3.71 19.23
C ALA A 138 3.58 4.66 19.22
N ILE A 139 4.00 5.11 18.03
CA ILE A 139 5.12 6.05 17.85
C ILE A 139 4.78 7.40 18.50
N GLY A 140 3.56 7.92 18.29
CA GLY A 140 3.15 9.22 18.82
C GLY A 140 3.08 9.23 20.34
N GLY A 141 2.49 8.20 20.94
CA GLY A 141 2.46 8.03 22.39
C GLY A 141 3.87 7.88 22.99
N ARG A 142 4.77 7.19 22.28
CA ARG A 142 6.17 7.03 22.68
C ARG A 142 6.93 8.35 22.64
N ILE A 143 6.86 9.07 21.52
CA ILE A 143 7.55 10.35 21.34
C ILE A 143 7.03 11.35 22.36
N HIS A 144 5.71 11.46 22.52
CA HIS A 144 5.08 12.41 23.44
C HIS A 144 5.49 12.21 24.90
N ARG A 145 5.71 10.97 25.35
CA ARG A 145 6.08 10.67 26.74
C ARG A 145 7.58 10.83 27.02
N ARG A 146 8.44 10.54 26.03
CA ARG A 146 9.90 10.45 26.24
C ARG A 146 10.68 11.68 25.81
N TYR A 147 10.22 12.38 24.78
CA TYR A 147 10.94 13.50 24.18
C TYR A 147 10.35 14.82 24.63
N LYS A 148 11.23 15.77 24.97
CA LYS A 148 10.84 17.13 25.29
C LYS A 148 10.71 17.94 24.00
N PRO A 149 9.97 19.07 24.03
CA PRO A 149 9.85 19.94 22.85
C PRO A 149 11.20 20.42 22.28
N GLU A 150 12.22 20.54 23.13
CA GLU A 150 13.60 20.90 22.79
C GLU A 150 14.30 19.82 21.95
N ASP A 151 13.95 18.55 22.14
CA ASP A 151 14.52 17.45 21.36
C ASP A 151 13.92 17.39 19.94
N LEU A 152 12.70 17.91 19.79
CA LEU A 152 11.89 17.87 18.56
C LEU A 152 11.96 19.19 17.78
N LEU A 153 13.10 19.87 17.80
CA LEU A 153 13.30 21.11 17.06
C LEU A 153 13.54 20.85 15.57
N GLN A 154 12.78 21.57 14.74
CA GLN A 154 12.96 21.65 13.29
C GLN A 154 13.28 23.10 12.93
N GLY A 155 14.56 23.39 12.70
CA GLY A 155 15.05 24.77 12.72
C GLY A 155 14.96 25.34 14.14
N ASN A 156 14.29 26.48 14.29
CA ASN A 156 14.14 27.17 15.59
C ASN A 156 12.78 26.93 16.25
N THR A 157 11.96 26.02 15.72
CA THR A 157 10.59 25.81 16.19
C THR A 157 10.39 24.37 16.62
N SER A 158 9.78 24.17 17.79
CA SER A 158 9.42 22.83 18.27
C SER A 158 8.30 22.24 17.41
N VAL A 159 8.43 20.99 17.05
CA VAL A 159 7.44 20.25 16.27
C VAL A 159 6.51 19.48 17.21
N ASN A 160 5.22 19.45 16.87
CA ASN A 160 4.27 18.61 17.59
C ASN A 160 4.67 17.13 17.47
N PRO A 161 4.79 16.37 18.58
CA PRO A 161 5.19 14.97 18.55
C PRO A 161 4.27 14.08 17.70
N TRP A 162 2.97 14.40 17.63
CA TRP A 162 2.02 13.70 16.78
C TRP A 162 2.25 13.96 15.29
N TYR A 163 2.74 15.15 14.94
CA TYR A 163 3.12 15.45 13.56
C TYR A 163 4.39 14.69 13.16
N VAL A 164 5.38 14.62 14.05
CA VAL A 164 6.58 13.79 13.87
C VAL A 164 6.19 12.32 13.71
N SER A 165 5.31 11.81 14.57
CA SER A 165 4.80 10.44 14.49
C SER A 165 4.14 10.16 13.13
N PHE A 166 3.31 11.08 12.64
CA PHE A 166 2.69 10.93 11.33
C PHE A 166 3.73 10.81 10.21
N ILE A 167 4.73 11.70 10.19
CA ILE A 167 5.81 11.65 9.20
C ILE A 167 6.54 10.31 9.29
N VAL A 168 7.05 9.94 10.46
CA VAL A 168 7.83 8.70 10.65
C VAL A 168 7.01 7.46 10.27
N THR A 169 5.71 7.43 10.60
CA THR A 169 4.84 6.30 10.24
C THR A 169 4.67 6.20 8.73
N VAL A 170 4.36 7.32 8.06
CA VAL A 170 4.14 7.34 6.61
C VAL A 170 5.43 7.05 5.85
N THR A 171 6.56 7.62 6.28
CA THR A 171 7.83 7.46 5.56
C THR A 171 8.51 6.14 5.85
N GLY A 172 8.35 5.59 7.07
CA GLY A 172 8.81 4.26 7.45
C GLY A 172 8.07 3.17 6.68
N PHE A 173 6.73 3.15 6.77
CA PHE A 173 5.94 2.08 6.14
C PHE A 173 6.02 2.10 4.61
N ASN A 174 6.09 3.29 4.00
CA ASN A 174 6.26 3.41 2.55
C ASN A 174 7.73 3.34 2.10
N GLN A 175 8.67 3.08 3.02
CA GLN A 175 10.12 3.01 2.77
C GLN A 175 10.66 4.23 2.01
N ASN A 176 10.06 5.40 2.23
CA ASN A 176 10.41 6.63 1.52
C ASN A 176 11.63 7.34 2.13
N GLY A 177 12.15 6.92 3.29
CA GLY A 177 13.39 7.48 3.86
C GLY A 177 13.36 8.97 4.25
N LEU A 178 12.27 9.70 4.00
CA LEU A 178 12.10 11.10 4.40
C LEU A 178 12.08 11.22 5.92
N SER A 179 12.76 12.25 6.42
CA SER A 179 12.91 12.54 7.84
C SER A 179 12.26 13.88 8.19
N PRO A 180 11.57 13.98 9.34
CA PRO A 180 11.07 15.26 9.86
C PRO A 180 12.19 16.23 10.28
N PHE A 181 13.43 15.74 10.43
CA PHE A 181 14.59 16.53 10.86
C PHE A 181 15.75 16.50 9.86
N SER A 182 16.50 17.59 9.79
CA SER A 182 17.65 17.79 8.89
C SER A 182 18.80 16.82 9.14
N ASP A 183 18.97 16.41 10.39
CA ASP A 183 19.94 15.41 10.84
C ASP A 183 19.39 13.97 10.71
N GLY A 184 18.28 13.79 10.00
CA GLY A 184 17.67 12.49 9.80
C GLY A 184 17.02 11.93 11.07
N HIS A 185 16.98 10.61 11.15
CA HIS A 185 16.51 9.86 12.33
C HIS A 185 17.60 9.67 13.39
N SER A 186 18.75 10.35 13.28
CA SER A 186 19.89 10.19 14.19
C SER A 186 19.53 10.48 15.66
N ARG A 187 18.59 11.40 15.90
CA ARG A 187 18.04 11.72 17.23
C ARG A 187 17.32 10.55 17.92
N PHE A 188 16.89 9.57 17.14
CA PHE A 188 16.17 8.40 17.63
C PHE A 188 17.04 7.14 17.73
N VAL A 189 18.34 7.23 17.39
CA VAL A 189 19.25 6.07 17.37
C VAL A 189 19.27 5.32 18.70
N ASN A 190 19.15 6.04 19.82
CA ASN A 190 19.14 5.45 21.16
C ASN A 190 17.76 4.92 21.62
N ASP A 191 16.69 5.12 20.83
CA ASP A 191 15.35 4.62 21.15
C ASP A 191 15.05 3.34 20.37
N VAL A 192 15.42 2.20 20.98
CA VAL A 192 15.24 0.85 20.43
C VAL A 192 13.81 0.61 19.96
N TYR A 193 12.80 1.13 20.66
CA TYR A 193 11.40 0.95 20.25
C TYR A 193 11.11 1.64 18.92
N LEU A 194 11.60 2.88 18.75
CA LEU A 194 11.37 3.65 17.54
C LEU A 194 12.13 3.05 16.36
N ASN A 195 13.35 2.54 16.61
CA ASN A 195 14.11 1.81 15.60
C ASN A 195 13.41 0.52 15.13
N VAL A 196 12.80 -0.25 16.04
CA VAL A 196 12.03 -1.46 15.68
C VAL A 196 10.85 -1.09 14.78
N PHE A 197 10.12 -0.02 15.09
CA PHE A 197 8.99 0.42 14.26
C PHE A 197 9.40 1.01 12.91
N VAL A 198 10.60 1.60 12.81
CA VAL A 198 11.11 2.15 11.54
C VAL A 198 11.72 1.07 10.64
N MET A 199 12.20 -0.04 11.21
CA MET A 199 12.75 -1.18 10.46
C MET A 199 11.68 -2.19 9.99
N LEU A 200 10.50 -2.21 10.61
CA LEU A 200 9.37 -3.07 10.25
C LEU A 200 8.51 -2.43 9.16
#